data_AF-A0A2V3IBU3-F1
#
_entry.id   AF-A0A2V3IBU3-F1
#
_cell.length_a   1.000
_cell.length_b   1.000
_cell.length_c   1.000
_cell.angle_alpha   90.00
_cell.angle_beta   90.00
_cell.angle_gamma   90.00
#
_symmetry.space_group_name_H-M   'P 1'
#
loop_
_entity.id
_entity.type
_entity.pdbx_description
1 polymer ?
#
loop_
_entity_poly.entity_id
_entity_poly.type
_entity_poly.pdbx_seq_one_letter_code
_entity_poly.pdbx_strand_id
1 'polypeptide(L)'
;MSTLLFNKSRPFGDITNRPLSNPTNNNHVKRPAPQHHAFKPLSANKKVRVHKTPVVQKSITKPNYIDIDAADKANHVEASDFAAIIHTNNLLAERTHMPCSNYIKTHQTVTPKMRSILVDWLADVCVTLKLCDKTFHLCIHILDRYLEKHQPTMKTLQLVGSVCLYIAAKYEEIYAPHANDLSVLSAGAFTMADVFTMEAHILNALQFQVTTPYTLTFFARIEKTLSQRESLL
;
A
#
# COMPACT_ATOMS: atom_id res chain seq x y z
N MET A 1 8.12 -34.84 1.10
CA MET A 1 6.86 -34.89 0.32
C MET A 1 6.04 -33.62 0.53
N SER A 2 6.19 -32.62 -0.36
CA SER A 2 5.18 -31.56 -0.70
C SER A 2 5.89 -30.41 -1.43
N THR A 3 6.12 -30.56 -2.74
CA THR A 3 6.72 -29.53 -3.62
C THR A 3 5.78 -29.22 -4.80
N LEU A 4 4.47 -29.40 -4.62
CA LEU A 4 3.47 -29.36 -5.70
C LEU A 4 2.44 -28.22 -5.58
N LEU A 5 2.70 -27.17 -4.79
CA LEU A 5 1.74 -26.06 -4.69
C LEU A 5 1.99 -24.94 -5.71
N PHE A 6 3.22 -24.76 -6.18
CA PHE A 6 3.57 -23.75 -7.17
C PHE A 6 4.57 -24.37 -8.15
N ASN A 7 4.18 -24.45 -9.42
CA ASN A 7 4.91 -25.14 -10.47
C ASN A 7 6.27 -24.45 -10.74
N LYS A 8 7.33 -24.91 -10.08
CA LYS A 8 8.67 -24.30 -10.08
C LYS A 8 9.53 -24.68 -11.30
N SER A 9 8.93 -25.02 -12.44
CA SER A 9 9.68 -25.66 -13.54
C SER A 9 9.15 -25.35 -14.93
N ARG A 10 9.30 -24.11 -15.40
CA ARG A 10 9.64 -23.77 -16.81
C ARG A 10 10.35 -22.39 -16.84
N PRO A 11 11.42 -22.21 -17.64
CA PRO A 11 11.99 -20.88 -17.86
C PRO A 11 10.94 -19.99 -18.55
N PHE A 12 10.67 -18.83 -17.95
CA PHE A 12 9.69 -17.87 -18.45
C PHE A 12 10.21 -17.22 -19.74
N GLY A 13 9.39 -17.20 -20.79
CA GLY A 13 9.70 -16.54 -22.06
C GLY A 13 9.68 -15.02 -21.93
N ASP A 14 10.54 -14.35 -22.71
CA ASP A 14 10.74 -12.91 -22.69
C ASP A 14 9.49 -12.14 -23.18
N ILE A 15 8.86 -11.39 -22.27
CA ILE A 15 7.62 -10.62 -22.48
C ILE A 15 7.88 -9.17 -22.93
N THR A 16 9.13 -8.75 -23.09
CA THR A 16 9.50 -7.34 -23.30
C THR A 16 9.19 -6.79 -24.69
N ASN A 17 8.78 -7.63 -25.66
CA ASN A 17 8.63 -7.24 -27.06
C ASN A 17 7.21 -7.46 -27.62
N ARG A 18 6.20 -6.76 -27.07
CA ARG A 18 4.85 -6.75 -27.66
C ARG A 18 4.48 -5.34 -28.13
N PRO A 19 4.06 -5.14 -29.40
CA PRO A 19 3.73 -3.82 -29.92
C PRO A 19 2.42 -3.28 -29.33
N LEU A 20 2.42 -1.98 -29.00
CA LEU A 20 1.28 -1.21 -28.49
C LEU A 20 0.13 -1.20 -29.52
N SER A 21 -1.00 -1.79 -29.18
CA SER A 21 -2.23 -1.68 -29.99
C SER A 21 -2.96 -0.38 -29.66
N ASN A 22 -3.08 0.52 -30.64
CA ASN A 22 -3.88 1.74 -30.54
C ASN A 22 -5.39 1.41 -30.42
N PRO A 23 -6.14 2.03 -29.49
CA PRO A 23 -7.58 1.92 -29.47
C PRO A 23 -8.23 2.99 -30.37
N THR A 24 -8.79 2.56 -31.50
CA THR A 24 -9.77 3.33 -32.26
C THR A 24 -11.18 2.98 -31.77
N ASN A 25 -11.85 3.86 -31.01
CA ASN A 25 -13.28 4.15 -31.19
C ASN A 25 -13.72 5.37 -30.38
N ASN A 26 -14.12 6.43 -31.07
CA ASN A 26 -14.63 7.69 -30.52
C ASN A 26 -16.15 7.59 -30.35
N ASN A 27 -16.64 7.37 -29.13
CA ASN A 27 -18.03 7.62 -28.77
C ASN A 27 -18.08 8.56 -27.55
N HIS A 28 -18.11 9.86 -27.86
CA HIS A 28 -18.12 10.94 -26.89
C HIS A 28 -19.53 11.11 -26.30
N VAL A 29 -19.84 10.38 -25.23
CA VAL A 29 -21.02 10.66 -24.39
C VAL A 29 -20.73 11.94 -23.61
N LYS A 30 -21.38 13.06 -23.96
CA LYS A 30 -21.30 14.32 -23.21
C LYS A 30 -21.90 14.12 -21.82
N ARG A 31 -21.05 14.12 -20.78
CA ARG A 31 -21.51 14.25 -19.38
C ARG A 31 -22.00 15.67 -19.13
N PRO A 32 -23.15 15.86 -18.47
CA PRO A 32 -23.57 17.19 -18.04
C PRO A 32 -22.61 17.74 -16.97
N ALA A 33 -22.34 19.04 -17.04
CA ALA A 33 -21.45 19.73 -16.11
C ALA A 33 -22.01 19.69 -14.67
N PRO A 34 -21.15 19.51 -13.65
CA PRO A 34 -21.58 19.59 -12.26
C PRO A 34 -22.07 21.02 -11.94
N GLN A 35 -23.25 21.13 -11.33
CA GLN A 35 -23.78 22.39 -10.85
C GLN A 35 -22.93 22.88 -9.68
N HIS A 36 -22.19 23.96 -9.88
CA HIS A 36 -21.47 24.65 -8.80
C HIS A 36 -22.50 25.35 -7.91
N HIS A 37 -22.84 24.77 -6.77
CA HIS A 37 -23.46 25.52 -5.70
C HIS A 37 -22.42 26.50 -5.15
N ALA A 38 -22.66 27.80 -5.33
CA ALA A 38 -21.82 28.85 -4.80
C ALA A 38 -21.62 28.66 -3.28
N PHE A 39 -20.37 28.55 -2.85
CA PHE A 39 -20.01 28.58 -1.43
C PHE A 39 -20.45 29.94 -0.87
N LYS A 40 -21.46 29.95 -0.01
CA LYS A 40 -21.79 31.14 0.78
C LYS A 40 -20.71 31.30 1.85
N PRO A 41 -19.97 32.43 1.89
CA PRO A 41 -19.05 32.68 2.98
C PRO A 41 -19.83 32.74 4.30
N LEU A 42 -19.32 32.04 5.31
CA LEU A 42 -19.82 32.14 6.67
C LEU A 42 -19.71 33.60 7.11
N SER A 43 -20.84 34.18 7.52
CA SER A 43 -20.95 35.57 7.97
C SER A 43 -19.91 35.89 9.04
N ALA A 44 -19.11 36.92 8.76
CA ALA A 44 -18.13 37.47 9.67
C ALA A 44 -18.83 38.21 10.83
N ASN A 45 -19.18 37.48 11.91
CA ASN A 45 -19.15 38.01 13.28
C ASN A 45 -19.61 36.95 14.30
N LYS A 46 -18.65 36.21 14.84
CA LYS A 46 -18.75 35.73 16.22
C LYS A 46 -17.35 35.79 16.82
N LYS A 47 -17.09 36.80 17.66
CA LYS A 47 -15.89 36.85 18.49
C LYS A 47 -15.91 35.62 19.40
N VAL A 48 -15.17 34.58 19.01
CA VAL A 48 -14.92 33.43 19.88
C VAL A 48 -14.00 33.91 20.99
N ARG A 49 -14.55 34.02 22.21
CA ARG A 49 -13.79 34.36 23.41
C ARG A 49 -12.90 33.17 23.77
N VAL A 50 -11.65 33.21 23.33
CA VAL A 50 -10.62 32.25 23.76
C VAL A 50 -10.41 32.45 25.27
N HIS A 51 -10.87 31.50 26.08
CA HIS A 51 -10.47 31.43 27.48
C HIS A 51 -8.98 31.07 27.51
N LYS A 52 -8.13 32.03 27.88
CA LYS A 52 -6.74 31.74 28.24
C LYS A 52 -6.76 31.05 29.60
N THR A 53 -6.75 29.72 29.61
CA THR A 53 -6.35 28.98 30.80
C THR A 53 -4.86 29.25 31.06
N PRO A 54 -4.46 29.54 32.30
CA PRO A 54 -3.05 29.70 32.64
C PRO A 54 -2.37 28.35 32.46
N VAL A 55 -1.58 28.22 31.39
CA VAL A 55 -0.69 27.08 31.20
C VAL A 55 0.42 27.23 32.23
N VAL A 56 0.33 26.46 33.31
CA VAL A 56 1.45 26.25 34.22
C VAL A 56 2.57 25.63 33.39
N GLN A 57 3.55 26.45 33.02
CA GLN A 57 4.80 25.99 32.42
C GLN A 57 5.58 25.24 33.51
N LYS A 58 5.25 23.96 33.73
CA LYS A 58 6.25 23.04 34.28
C LYS A 58 7.33 22.96 33.22
N SER A 59 8.48 23.57 33.50
CA SER A 59 9.73 23.39 32.76
C SER A 59 10.16 21.93 32.86
N ILE A 60 9.53 21.09 32.05
CA ILE A 60 10.09 19.80 31.69
C ILE A 60 11.35 20.17 30.92
N THR A 61 12.52 19.95 31.53
CA THR A 61 13.78 19.95 30.81
C THR A 61 13.60 19.05 29.60
N LYS A 62 13.49 19.63 28.41
CA LYS A 62 13.34 18.87 27.18
C LYS A 62 14.54 17.93 27.13
N PRO A 63 14.36 16.61 27.02
CA PRO A 63 15.49 15.73 26.74
C PRO A 63 16.22 16.29 25.51
N ASN A 64 17.54 16.17 25.48
CA ASN A 64 18.38 16.68 24.39
C ASN A 64 18.07 15.91 23.10
N TYR A 65 16.97 16.26 22.45
CA TYR A 65 16.46 15.59 21.24
C TYR A 65 17.18 16.18 20.04
N ILE A 66 17.85 15.32 19.28
CA ILE A 66 18.43 15.66 17.99
C ILE A 66 17.29 15.87 17.01
N ASP A 67 17.17 17.08 16.46
CA ASP A 67 16.21 17.40 15.40
C ASP A 67 16.66 16.70 14.10
N ILE A 68 16.07 15.52 13.85
CA ILE A 68 16.48 14.70 12.71
C ILE A 68 16.16 15.32 11.35
N ASP A 69 15.27 16.30 11.32
CA ASP A 69 14.83 16.96 10.10
C ASP A 69 15.52 18.33 9.91
N ALA A 70 16.47 18.69 10.78
CA ALA A 70 17.14 20.00 10.77
C ALA A 70 17.92 20.28 9.47
N ALA A 71 18.59 19.26 8.91
CA ALA A 71 19.36 19.39 7.69
C ALA A 71 18.48 19.69 6.46
N ASP A 72 17.21 19.32 6.51
CA ASP A 72 16.30 19.38 5.36
C ASP A 72 15.43 20.63 5.33
N LYS A 73 15.56 21.52 6.31
CA LYS A 73 14.75 22.76 6.39
C LYS A 73 14.87 23.65 5.16
N ALA A 74 16.00 23.60 4.45
CA ALA A 74 16.20 24.35 3.21
C ALA A 74 15.62 23.64 1.98
N ASN A 75 15.35 22.33 2.03
CA ASN A 75 14.86 21.55 0.92
C ASN A 75 13.33 21.48 0.91
N HIS A 76 12.70 22.21 -0.01
CA HIS A 76 11.24 22.28 -0.13
C HIS A 76 10.60 20.92 -0.43
N VAL A 77 11.35 20.00 -1.06
CA VAL A 77 10.87 18.66 -1.44
C VAL A 77 10.71 17.77 -0.20
N GLU A 78 11.57 17.94 0.80
CA GLU A 78 11.56 17.14 2.03
C GLU A 78 10.43 17.53 2.99
N ALA A 79 9.86 18.74 2.83
CA ALA A 79 8.72 19.21 3.59
C ALA A 79 8.88 19.02 5.11
N SER A 80 10.07 19.33 5.65
CA SER A 80 10.47 19.08 7.05
C SER A 80 9.48 19.61 8.08
N ASP A 81 8.82 20.74 7.78
CA ASP A 81 7.84 21.37 8.66
C ASP A 81 6.61 20.48 8.94
N PHE A 82 6.28 19.59 8.00
CA PHE A 82 5.15 18.66 8.14
C PHE A 82 5.58 17.29 8.66
N ALA A 83 6.88 17.00 8.72
CA ALA A 83 7.40 15.66 9.01
C ALA A 83 6.86 15.08 10.33
N ALA A 84 6.78 15.90 11.38
CA ALA A 84 6.23 15.50 12.68
C ALA A 84 4.73 15.17 12.62
N ILE A 85 3.95 15.98 11.89
CA ILE A 85 2.50 15.78 11.73
C ILE A 85 2.23 14.53 10.88
N ILE A 86 2.95 14.38 9.76
CA ILE A 86 2.87 13.20 8.88
C ILE A 86 3.18 11.93 9.68
N HIS A 87 4.28 11.93 10.44
CA HIS A 87 4.66 10.79 11.25
C HIS A 87 3.59 10.44 12.30
N THR A 88 3.06 11.46 13.00
CA THR A 88 2.00 11.27 13.99
C THR A 88 0.73 10.70 13.34
N ASN A 89 0.31 11.23 12.19
CA ASN A 89 -0.85 10.73 11.45
C ASN A 89 -0.63 9.28 10.98
N ASN A 90 0.57 8.94 10.54
CA ASN A 90 0.91 7.57 10.14
C ASN A 90 0.81 6.60 11.32
N LEU A 91 1.31 6.95 12.50
CA LEU A 91 1.17 6.13 13.71
C LEU A 91 -0.30 5.95 14.14
N LEU A 92 -1.11 7.01 14.01
CA LEU A 92 -2.55 6.92 14.32
C LEU A 92 -3.28 6.02 13.33
N ALA A 93 -2.97 6.12 12.04
CA ALA A 93 -3.59 5.31 11.00
C ALA A 93 -3.11 3.84 11.05
N GLU A 94 -1.84 3.58 11.40
CA GLU A 94 -1.34 2.22 11.58
C GLU A 94 -2.17 1.42 12.60
N ARG A 95 -2.51 2.06 13.73
CA ARG A 95 -3.30 1.44 14.81
C ARG A 95 -4.68 0.92 14.37
N THR A 96 -5.27 1.52 13.34
CA THR A 96 -6.62 1.15 12.88
C THR A 96 -6.62 0.23 11.68
N HIS A 97 -5.48 0.08 10.98
CA HIS A 97 -5.40 -0.68 9.74
C HIS A 97 -4.43 -1.87 9.79
N MET A 98 -3.73 -2.07 10.90
CA MET A 98 -2.84 -3.21 11.08
C MET A 98 -3.64 -4.50 11.31
N PRO A 99 -3.36 -5.58 10.55
CA PRO A 99 -3.96 -6.89 10.77
C PRO A 99 -3.63 -7.46 12.15
N CYS A 100 -4.58 -8.13 12.79
CA CYS A 100 -4.33 -8.86 14.04
C CYS A 100 -3.24 -9.93 13.86
N SER A 101 -2.22 -9.97 14.74
CA SER A 101 -1.09 -10.90 14.63
C SER A 101 -1.47 -12.39 14.48
N ASN A 102 -2.64 -12.78 14.98
CA ASN A 102 -3.16 -14.15 14.94
C ASN A 102 -4.31 -14.38 13.95
N TYR A 103 -4.61 -13.43 13.05
CA TYR A 103 -5.79 -13.52 12.16
C TYR A 103 -5.83 -14.85 11.40
N ILE A 104 -4.68 -15.32 10.91
CA ILE A 104 -4.61 -16.54 10.09
C ILE A 104 -4.76 -17.84 10.90
N LYS A 105 -4.59 -17.80 12.23
CA LYS A 105 -4.70 -18.98 13.08
C LYS A 105 -6.15 -19.44 13.25
N THR A 106 -7.10 -18.54 13.03
CA THR A 106 -8.54 -18.84 13.10
C THR A 106 -9.10 -19.32 11.75
N HIS A 107 -8.29 -19.31 10.69
CA HIS A 107 -8.73 -19.73 9.36
C HIS A 107 -8.88 -21.25 9.29
N GLN A 108 -9.98 -21.70 8.69
CA GLN A 108 -10.22 -23.14 8.52
C GLN A 108 -9.45 -23.75 7.35
N THR A 109 -9.19 -22.95 6.30
CA THR A 109 -8.65 -23.46 5.03
C THR A 109 -7.21 -23.00 4.75
N VAL A 110 -6.86 -21.76 5.11
CA VAL A 110 -5.54 -21.18 4.82
C VAL A 110 -4.68 -21.25 6.06
N THR A 111 -3.51 -21.87 5.95
CA THR A 111 -2.55 -21.99 7.07
C THR A 111 -1.45 -20.92 6.98
N PRO A 112 -0.77 -20.57 8.09
CA PRO A 112 0.41 -19.70 8.06
C PRO A 112 1.46 -20.16 7.05
N LYS A 113 1.66 -21.48 6.94
CA LYS A 113 2.63 -22.06 5.99
C LYS A 113 2.23 -21.80 4.54
N MET A 114 0.95 -21.92 4.21
CA MET A 114 0.45 -21.61 2.85
C MET A 114 0.67 -20.14 2.49
N ARG A 115 0.44 -19.23 3.46
CA ARG A 115 0.78 -17.81 3.29
C ARG A 115 2.27 -17.63 3.04
N SER A 116 3.15 -18.23 3.82
CA SER A 116 4.61 -18.12 3.61
C SER A 116 5.03 -18.59 2.22
N ILE A 117 4.47 -19.70 1.72
CA ILE A 117 4.75 -20.20 0.37
C ILE A 117 4.23 -19.22 -0.69
N LEU A 118 3.03 -18.65 -0.51
CA LEU A 118 2.50 -17.62 -1.41
C LEU A 118 3.41 -16.39 -1.44
N VAL A 119 3.87 -15.90 -0.28
CA VAL A 119 4.72 -14.72 -0.18
C VAL A 119 6.08 -14.94 -0.85
N ASP A 120 6.68 -16.12 -0.68
CA ASP A 120 7.91 -16.52 -1.39
C ASP A 120 7.71 -16.46 -2.91
N TRP A 121 6.62 -17.05 -3.41
CA TRP A 121 6.28 -17.00 -4.82
C TRP A 121 6.02 -15.57 -5.32
N LEU A 122 5.33 -14.73 -4.53
CA LEU A 122 5.11 -13.31 -4.89
C LEU A 122 6.42 -12.53 -4.99
N ALA A 123 7.41 -12.84 -4.15
CA ALA A 123 8.74 -12.23 -4.26
C ALA A 123 9.42 -12.59 -5.59
N ASP A 124 9.37 -13.86 -6.01
CA ASP A 124 9.88 -14.29 -7.33
C ASP A 124 9.16 -13.56 -8.48
N VAL A 125 7.85 -13.35 -8.36
CA VAL A 125 7.05 -12.61 -9.35
C VAL A 125 7.46 -11.13 -9.41
N CYS A 126 7.67 -10.47 -8.26
CA CYS A 126 8.16 -9.09 -8.21
C CYS A 126 9.51 -8.93 -8.92
N VAL A 127 10.44 -9.85 -8.69
CA VAL A 127 11.75 -9.84 -9.36
C VAL A 127 11.58 -10.02 -10.87
N THR A 128 10.72 -10.95 -11.28
CA THR A 128 10.43 -11.22 -12.71
C THR A 128 9.84 -10.00 -13.41
N LEU A 129 8.94 -9.28 -12.74
CA LEU A 129 8.29 -8.08 -13.24
C LEU A 129 9.09 -6.79 -12.98
N LYS A 130 10.25 -6.88 -12.32
CA LYS A 130 11.11 -5.75 -11.93
C LYS A 130 10.37 -4.68 -11.12
N LEU A 131 9.48 -5.10 -10.23
CA LEU A 131 8.72 -4.21 -9.34
C LEU A 131 9.61 -3.71 -8.20
N CYS A 132 9.34 -2.51 -7.69
CA CYS A 132 10.07 -1.96 -6.57
C CYS A 132 9.65 -2.58 -5.22
N ASP A 133 10.50 -2.44 -4.20
CA ASP A 133 10.23 -2.98 -2.86
C ASP A 133 8.94 -2.41 -2.25
N LYS A 134 8.63 -1.14 -2.52
CA LYS A 134 7.38 -0.50 -2.07
C LYS A 134 6.15 -1.27 -2.55
N THR A 135 6.15 -1.68 -3.81
CA THR A 135 5.09 -2.50 -4.41
C THR A 135 4.93 -3.83 -3.68
N PHE A 136 6.04 -4.53 -3.41
CA PHE A 136 5.99 -5.80 -2.69
C PHE A 136 5.45 -5.64 -1.26
N HIS A 137 5.97 -4.67 -0.50
CA HIS A 137 5.51 -4.43 0.86
C HIS A 137 4.04 -3.99 0.93
N LEU A 138 3.59 -3.15 -0.02
CA LEU A 138 2.19 -2.78 -0.14
C LEU A 138 1.32 -3.99 -0.50
N CYS A 139 1.79 -4.87 -1.39
CA CYS A 139 1.10 -6.12 -1.73
C CYS A 139 0.86 -6.99 -0.49
N ILE A 140 1.89 -7.20 0.35
CA ILE A 140 1.76 -8.00 1.57
C ILE A 140 0.79 -7.35 2.56
N HIS A 141 0.84 -6.02 2.67
CA HIS A 141 -0.08 -5.27 3.54
C HIS A 141 -1.54 -5.42 3.11
N ILE A 142 -1.83 -5.32 1.81
CA ILE A 142 -3.17 -5.55 1.24
C ILE A 142 -3.60 -7.00 1.49
N LEU A 143 -2.71 -7.97 1.23
CA LEU A 143 -2.99 -9.39 1.38
C LEU A 143 -3.41 -9.72 2.81
N ASP A 144 -2.64 -9.28 3.81
CA ASP A 144 -2.92 -9.60 5.21
C ASP A 144 -4.23 -8.98 5.70
N ARG A 145 -4.49 -7.72 5.35
CA ARG A 145 -5.75 -7.04 5.69
C ARG A 145 -6.95 -7.68 5.01
N TYR A 146 -6.78 -8.18 3.79
CA TYR A 146 -7.83 -8.90 3.10
C TYR A 146 -8.09 -10.26 3.76
N LEU A 147 -7.03 -11.01 4.08
CA LEU A 147 -7.14 -12.31 4.75
C LEU A 147 -7.74 -12.20 6.15
N GLU A 148 -7.47 -11.13 6.90
CA GLU A 148 -8.12 -10.90 8.19
C GLU A 148 -9.65 -10.86 8.10
N LYS A 149 -10.20 -10.33 7.00
CA LYS A 149 -11.64 -10.18 6.78
C LYS A 149 -12.26 -11.35 6.02
N HIS A 150 -11.47 -12.06 5.22
CA HIS A 150 -11.96 -13.08 4.28
C HIS A 150 -11.08 -14.32 4.30
N GLN A 151 -11.71 -15.48 4.25
CA GLN A 151 -11.02 -16.77 4.22
C GLN A 151 -11.13 -17.39 2.82
N PRO A 152 -10.21 -17.09 1.89
CA PRO A 152 -10.22 -17.75 0.59
C PRO A 152 -9.90 -19.24 0.74
N THR A 153 -10.21 -20.00 -0.31
CA THR A 153 -9.81 -21.41 -0.37
C THR A 153 -8.35 -21.53 -0.78
N MET A 154 -7.75 -22.71 -0.58
CA MET A 154 -6.40 -23.00 -1.09
C MET A 154 -6.28 -22.71 -2.60
N LYS A 155 -7.33 -23.02 -3.37
CA LYS A 155 -7.34 -22.86 -4.84
C LYS A 155 -7.37 -21.41 -5.27
N THR A 156 -8.04 -20.54 -4.50
CA THR A 156 -8.18 -19.11 -4.84
C THR A 156 -7.11 -18.23 -4.20
N LEU A 157 -6.27 -18.79 -3.32
CA LEU A 157 -5.25 -18.04 -2.59
C LEU A 157 -4.19 -17.42 -3.53
N GLN A 158 -3.79 -18.12 -4.60
CA GLN A 158 -2.85 -17.56 -5.59
C GLN A 158 -3.46 -16.40 -6.37
N LEU A 159 -4.74 -16.50 -6.75
CA LEU A 159 -5.46 -15.41 -7.41
C LEU A 159 -5.53 -14.18 -6.49
N VAL A 160 -5.89 -14.37 -5.21
CA VAL A 160 -5.91 -13.28 -4.21
C VAL A 160 -4.54 -12.61 -4.12
N GLY A 161 -3.47 -13.39 -3.92
CA GLY A 161 -2.11 -12.83 -3.83
C GLY A 161 -1.67 -12.08 -5.08
N SER A 162 -1.94 -12.65 -6.26
CA SER A 162 -1.60 -12.03 -7.56
C SER A 162 -2.35 -10.72 -7.77
N VAL A 163 -3.61 -10.65 -7.34
CA VAL A 163 -4.43 -9.44 -7.46
C VAL A 163 -4.05 -8.39 -6.41
N CYS A 164 -3.66 -8.80 -5.20
CA CYS A 164 -3.05 -7.87 -4.24
C CYS A 164 -1.79 -7.21 -4.82
N LEU A 165 -0.95 -7.99 -5.51
CA LEU A 165 0.24 -7.47 -6.19
C LEU A 165 -0.13 -6.53 -7.35
N TYR A 166 -1.14 -6.89 -8.14
CA TYR A 166 -1.65 -6.06 -9.22
C TYR A 166 -2.15 -4.69 -8.73
N ILE A 167 -2.93 -4.68 -7.64
CA ILE A 167 -3.41 -3.45 -7.01
C ILE A 167 -2.22 -2.64 -6.52
N ALA A 168 -1.28 -3.24 -5.78
CA ALA A 168 -0.09 -2.54 -5.30
C ALA A 168 0.73 -1.92 -6.44
N ALA A 169 0.94 -2.66 -7.52
CA ALA A 169 1.71 -2.19 -8.66
C ALA A 169 1.03 -0.98 -9.35
N LYS A 170 -0.30 -0.96 -9.46
CA LYS A 170 -1.03 0.22 -9.96
C LYS A 170 -0.92 1.45 -9.06
N TYR A 171 -0.60 1.27 -7.78
CA TYR A 171 -0.43 2.37 -6.83
C TYR A 171 1.00 2.92 -6.79
N GLU A 172 2.01 2.05 -6.88
CA GLU A 172 3.41 2.41 -6.65
C GLU A 172 4.24 2.51 -7.93
N GLU A 173 3.89 1.77 -9.00
CA GLU A 173 4.67 1.76 -10.24
C GLU A 173 4.18 2.83 -11.23
N ILE A 174 5.12 3.45 -11.94
CA ILE A 174 4.81 4.33 -13.08
C ILE A 174 4.12 3.52 -14.19
N TYR A 175 4.61 2.30 -14.42
CA TYR A 175 4.10 1.37 -15.42
C TYR A 175 3.77 0.03 -14.77
N ALA A 176 2.52 -0.09 -14.32
CA ALA A 176 2.03 -1.34 -13.76
C ALA A 176 1.92 -2.44 -14.85
N PRO A 177 2.13 -3.72 -14.50
CA PRO A 177 1.95 -4.84 -15.42
C PRO A 177 0.49 -4.94 -15.88
N HIS A 178 0.24 -5.58 -17.02
CA HIS A 178 -1.13 -5.81 -17.49
C HIS A 178 -1.75 -7.01 -16.76
N ALA A 179 -3.08 -6.99 -16.59
CA ALA A 179 -3.82 -8.10 -15.97
C ALA A 179 -3.59 -9.46 -16.67
N ASN A 180 -3.34 -9.44 -17.99
CA ASN A 180 -3.02 -10.64 -18.75
C ASN A 180 -1.67 -11.27 -18.35
N ASP A 181 -0.70 -10.45 -17.93
CA ASP A 181 0.64 -10.92 -17.56
C ASP A 181 0.56 -11.82 -16.30
N LEU A 182 -0.36 -11.51 -15.38
CA LEU A 182 -0.61 -12.32 -14.18
C LEU A 182 -1.19 -13.71 -14.51
N SER A 183 -2.04 -13.81 -15.52
CA SER A 183 -2.58 -15.10 -15.98
C SER A 183 -1.47 -15.97 -16.59
N VAL A 184 -0.54 -15.36 -17.34
CA VAL A 184 0.63 -16.04 -17.91
C VAL A 184 1.60 -16.48 -16.79
N LEU A 185 1.92 -15.60 -15.86
CA LEU A 185 2.82 -15.88 -14.72
C LEU A 185 2.30 -16.96 -13.78
N SER A 186 0.97 -17.05 -13.64
CA SER A 186 0.32 -18.12 -12.87
C SER A 186 0.17 -19.43 -13.65
N ALA A 187 0.77 -19.54 -14.84
CA ALA A 187 0.65 -20.71 -15.73
C ALA A 187 -0.82 -21.09 -16.04
N GLY A 188 -1.70 -20.08 -16.16
CA GLY A 188 -3.11 -20.27 -16.47
C GLY A 188 -3.96 -20.74 -15.29
N ALA A 189 -3.50 -20.57 -14.03
CA ALA A 189 -4.28 -20.93 -12.85
C ALA A 189 -5.58 -20.12 -12.71
N PHE A 190 -5.63 -18.92 -13.31
CA PHE A 190 -6.79 -18.05 -13.39
C PHE A 190 -6.75 -17.19 -14.65
N THR A 191 -7.92 -16.69 -15.05
CA THR A 191 -8.09 -15.86 -16.24
C THR A 191 -8.02 -14.36 -15.90
N MET A 192 -7.88 -13.51 -16.93
CA MET A 192 -7.97 -12.06 -16.77
C MET A 192 -9.32 -11.60 -16.19
N ALA A 193 -10.42 -12.30 -16.50
CA ALA A 193 -11.73 -11.98 -15.94
C ALA A 193 -11.79 -12.25 -14.42
N ASP A 194 -11.11 -13.30 -13.96
CA ASP A 194 -10.99 -13.61 -12.53
C ASP A 194 -10.18 -12.53 -11.81
N VAL A 195 -9.14 -11.99 -12.45
CA VAL A 195 -8.33 -10.87 -11.91
C VAL A 195 -9.21 -9.65 -11.65
N PHE A 196 -10.02 -9.22 -12.62
CA PHE A 196 -10.89 -8.05 -12.44
C PHE A 196 -11.98 -8.28 -11.38
N THR A 197 -12.55 -9.49 -11.35
CA THR A 197 -13.59 -9.84 -10.38
C THR A 197 -13.02 -9.81 -8.96
N MET A 198 -11.85 -10.42 -8.77
CA MET A 198 -11.16 -10.45 -7.48
C MET A 198 -10.66 -9.06 -7.08
N GLU A 199 -10.23 -8.23 -8.03
CA GLU A 199 -9.81 -6.86 -7.77
C GLU A 199 -10.94 -6.05 -7.14
N ALA A 200 -12.12 -6.07 -7.75
CA ALA A 200 -13.29 -5.40 -7.21
C ALA A 200 -13.63 -5.91 -5.80
N HIS A 201 -13.53 -7.23 -5.59
CA HIS A 201 -13.79 -7.84 -4.29
C HIS A 201 -12.81 -7.37 -3.21
N ILE A 202 -11.50 -7.37 -3.50
CA ILE A 202 -10.45 -6.92 -2.57
C ILE A 202 -10.63 -5.43 -2.25
N LEU A 203 -10.84 -4.58 -3.25
CA LEU A 203 -11.00 -3.14 -3.05
C LEU A 203 -12.24 -2.83 -2.20
N ASN A 204 -13.36 -3.52 -2.45
CA ASN A 204 -14.58 -3.38 -1.65
C ASN A 204 -14.38 -3.86 -0.21
N ALA A 205 -13.71 -5.00 -0.01
CA ALA A 205 -13.39 -5.53 1.32
C ALA A 205 -12.52 -4.56 2.15
N LEU A 206 -11.62 -3.84 1.48
CA LEU A 206 -10.76 -2.83 2.09
C LEU A 206 -11.35 -1.42 2.09
N GLN A 207 -12.59 -1.25 1.61
CA GLN A 207 -13.24 0.07 1.49
C GLN A 207 -12.36 1.09 0.74
N PHE A 208 -11.62 0.62 -0.26
CA PHE A 208 -10.65 1.42 -1.04
C PHE A 208 -9.53 2.07 -0.22
N GLN A 209 -9.33 1.67 1.03
CA GLN A 209 -8.23 2.14 1.88
C GLN A 209 -6.95 1.36 1.55
N VAL A 210 -6.35 1.57 0.40
CA VAL A 210 -5.16 0.82 -0.05
C VAL A 210 -3.87 1.34 0.58
N THR A 211 -3.67 2.67 0.57
CA THR A 211 -2.42 3.35 0.97
C THR A 211 -2.38 3.71 2.46
N THR A 212 -2.77 2.79 3.32
CA THR A 212 -2.60 2.95 4.77
C THR A 212 -1.15 2.67 5.16
N PRO A 213 -0.60 3.28 6.22
CA PRO A 213 0.79 3.09 6.62
C PRO A 213 1.15 1.60 6.77
N TYR A 214 2.30 1.23 6.21
CA TYR A 214 2.86 -0.12 6.25
C TYR A 214 4.34 -0.05 6.63
N THR A 215 5.01 -1.19 6.77
CA THR A 215 6.37 -1.28 7.33
C THR A 215 7.37 -0.26 6.75
N LEU A 216 7.43 -0.10 5.43
CA LEU A 216 8.37 0.82 4.79
C LEU A 216 8.07 2.31 5.07
N THR A 217 6.82 2.67 5.39
CA THR A 217 6.43 4.05 5.73
C THR A 217 7.23 4.57 6.94
N PHE A 218 7.58 3.68 7.87
CA PHE A 218 8.35 4.04 9.07
C PHE A 218 9.85 3.83 8.88
N PHE A 219 10.25 2.89 8.02
CA PHE A 219 11.64 2.52 7.80
C PHE A 219 12.51 3.72 7.38
N ALA A 220 12.04 4.53 6.43
CA ALA A 220 12.79 5.70 5.96
C ALA A 220 13.14 6.71 7.08
N ARG A 221 12.24 6.91 8.05
CA ARG A 221 12.49 7.81 9.19
C ARG A 221 13.45 7.19 10.20
N ILE A 222 13.41 5.87 10.37
CA ILE A 222 14.35 5.13 11.23
C ILE A 222 15.76 5.18 10.63
N GLU A 223 15.89 4.91 9.34
CA GLU A 223 17.17 4.97 8.61
C GLU A 223 17.84 6.34 8.74
N LYS A 224 17.06 7.42 8.57
CA LYS A 224 17.54 8.79 8.76
C LYS A 224 18.05 9.05 10.18
N THR A 225 17.33 8.53 11.17
CA THR A 225 17.73 8.63 12.60
C THR A 225 19.04 7.88 12.86
N LEU A 226 19.21 6.70 12.25
CA LEU A 226 20.42 5.90 12.39
C LEU A 226 21.64 6.57 11.72
N SER A 227 21.46 7.08 10.51
CA SER A 227 22.54 7.75 9.75
C SER A 227 23.09 8.97 10.50
N GLN A 228 22.23 9.74 11.17
CA GLN A 228 22.66 10.86 12.00
C GLN A 228 23.37 10.43 13.28
N ARG A 229 22.96 9.30 13.88
CA ARG A 229 23.66 8.76 15.05
C ARG A 229 25.10 8.37 14.70
N GLU A 230 25.32 7.78 13.53
CA GLU A 230 26.67 7.42 13.07
C GLU A 230 27.55 8.66 12.85
N SER A 231 26.98 9.76 12.35
CA SER A 231 27.72 11.03 12.19
C SER A 231 28.13 11.72 13.50
N LEU A 232 27.60 11.28 14.63
CA LEU A 232 27.85 11.83 15.97
C LEU A 232 28.83 10.99 16.81
N LEU A 233 29.27 9.83 16.29
CA LEU A 233 30.26 8.94 16.91
C LEU A 233 31.63 9.14 16.26
#